data_AF-A0A8D4VPV0-F1
#
_entry.id   AF-A0A8D4VPV0-F1
#
_cell.length_a   1.000
_cell.length_b   1.000
_cell.length_c   1.000
_cell.angle_alpha   90.00
_cell.angle_beta   90.00
_cell.angle_gamma   90.00
#
_symmetry.space_group_name_H-M   'P 1'
#
loop_
_entity.id
_entity.type
_entity.pdbx_description
1 polymer ?
#
loop_
_entity_poly.entity_id
_entity_poly.type
_entity_poly.pdbx_seq_one_letter_code
_entity_poly.pdbx_strand_id
1 'polypeptide(L)'
;MSETNRSTWDFLADTYWYVTPPDLPALQFSPGDNLLNWQIDQTVWHISNYKNGYFFGVSSAIIRDPDDTNNKPRQVKLVGTVTAGGQVQITFIGDRLVNDTVITGFGHITKVDDQWTFQMQMVAATGSNYLFHWANMMQTKEGDPSWDNLPGVDYSVPEMLTGASYPHFSGYGQ
;
A
#
# COMPACT_ATOMS: atom_id res chain seq x y z
N MET A 1 -17.56 16.68 11.61
CA MET A 1 -16.66 17.26 10.59
C MET A 1 -17.49 17.58 9.35
N SER A 2 -17.18 18.64 8.60
CA SER A 2 -17.90 18.93 7.34
C SER A 2 -17.57 17.86 6.30
N GLU A 3 -18.56 17.34 5.59
CA GLU A 3 -18.39 16.37 4.49
C GLU A 3 -17.55 16.92 3.33
N THR A 4 -17.34 18.24 3.28
CA THR A 4 -16.54 18.93 2.26
C THR A 4 -15.14 19.30 2.74
N ASN A 5 -14.77 19.04 3.99
CA ASN A 5 -13.45 19.39 4.48
C ASN A 5 -12.39 18.44 3.90
N ARG A 6 -11.57 18.97 2.99
CA ARG A 6 -10.51 18.23 2.31
C ARG A 6 -9.14 18.39 2.97
N SER A 7 -9.04 19.08 4.10
CA SER A 7 -7.79 19.23 4.87
C SER A 7 -7.74 18.32 6.11
N THR A 8 -8.80 17.56 6.39
CA THR A 8 -8.89 16.62 7.53
C THR A 8 -7.72 15.63 7.56
N TRP A 9 -7.20 15.26 6.40
CA TRP A 9 -6.17 14.23 6.23
C TRP A 9 -4.80 14.79 5.84
N ASP A 10 -4.54 16.08 6.07
CA ASP A 10 -3.25 16.71 5.76
C ASP A 10 -2.05 16.00 6.44
N PHE A 11 -2.31 15.35 7.59
CA PHE A 11 -1.27 14.59 8.31
C PHE A 11 -0.76 13.37 7.56
N LEU A 12 -1.42 12.93 6.48
CA LEU A 12 -0.95 11.80 5.66
C LEU A 12 0.33 12.11 4.90
N ALA A 13 0.68 13.39 4.71
CA ALA A 13 1.94 13.74 4.08
C ALA A 13 3.14 13.29 4.93
N ASP A 14 4.13 12.70 4.26
CA ASP A 14 5.35 12.15 4.86
C ASP A 14 5.08 11.08 5.93
N THR A 15 4.21 10.11 5.58
CA THR A 15 3.86 9.00 6.48
C THR A 15 4.12 7.64 5.85
N TYR A 16 4.52 6.68 6.69
CA TYR A 16 4.87 5.33 6.29
C TYR A 16 3.88 4.34 6.90
N TRP A 17 3.49 3.35 6.11
CA TRP A 17 2.45 2.39 6.47
C TRP A 17 2.91 0.99 6.09
N TYR A 18 2.57 -0.01 6.89
CA TYR A 18 2.93 -1.40 6.64
C TYR A 18 1.79 -2.36 6.96
N VAL A 19 1.81 -3.55 6.36
CA VAL A 19 0.86 -4.63 6.64
C VAL A 19 1.23 -5.30 7.96
N THR A 20 0.24 -5.43 8.86
CA THR A 20 0.44 -6.06 10.17
C THR A 20 0.47 -7.59 10.10
N PRO A 21 1.07 -8.29 11.10
CA PRO A 21 1.23 -9.74 11.05
C PRO A 21 -0.05 -10.56 10.78
N PRO A 22 -1.22 -10.25 11.38
CA PRO A 22 -2.46 -10.99 11.11
C PRO A 22 -2.93 -10.90 9.66
N ASP A 23 -2.52 -9.84 8.96
CA ASP A 23 -3.01 -9.47 7.65
C ASP A 23 -2.02 -9.76 6.52
N LEU A 24 -0.86 -10.37 6.83
CA LEU A 24 0.10 -10.83 5.82
C LEU A 24 -0.47 -11.84 4.81
N PRO A 25 -1.39 -12.76 5.19
CA PRO A 25 -1.93 -13.72 4.23
C PRO A 25 -2.80 -13.04 3.15
N ALA A 26 -2.38 -13.16 1.90
CA ALA A 26 -3.14 -12.76 0.72
C ALA A 26 -3.60 -13.99 -0.07
N LEU A 27 -4.80 -13.92 -0.66
CA LEU A 27 -5.40 -15.05 -1.38
C LEU A 27 -5.14 -14.92 -2.88
N GLN A 28 -4.35 -15.81 -3.45
CA GLN A 28 -4.18 -15.93 -4.88
C GLN A 28 -5.22 -16.89 -5.47
N PHE A 29 -5.85 -16.47 -6.57
CA PHE A 29 -6.69 -17.31 -7.41
C PHE A 29 -6.04 -17.47 -8.80
N SER A 30 -5.85 -18.72 -9.21
CA SER A 30 -5.34 -19.11 -10.53
C SER A 30 -6.49 -19.67 -11.36
N PRO A 31 -7.13 -18.88 -12.24
CA PRO A 31 -8.35 -19.32 -12.94
C PRO A 31 -8.11 -20.47 -13.91
N GLY A 32 -6.92 -20.53 -14.52
CA GLY A 32 -6.56 -21.60 -15.47
C GLY A 32 -6.56 -22.99 -14.82
N ASP A 33 -6.12 -23.06 -13.56
CA ASP A 33 -6.06 -24.30 -12.79
C ASP A 33 -7.26 -24.44 -11.83
N ASN A 34 -8.06 -23.38 -11.68
CA ASN A 34 -9.12 -23.23 -10.69
C ASN A 34 -8.64 -23.51 -9.25
N LEU A 35 -7.48 -22.94 -8.89
CA LEU A 35 -6.82 -23.14 -7.60
C LEU A 35 -6.78 -21.86 -6.78
N LEU A 36 -6.89 -22.03 -5.46
CA LEU A 36 -6.71 -20.98 -4.45
C LEU A 36 -5.46 -21.31 -3.63
N ASN A 37 -4.54 -20.35 -3.51
CA ASN A 37 -3.31 -20.50 -2.73
C ASN A 37 -3.11 -19.29 -1.82
N TRP A 38 -2.60 -19.51 -0.63
CA TRP A 38 -2.17 -18.43 0.26
C TRP A 38 -0.77 -17.96 -0.14
N GLN A 39 -0.60 -16.64 -0.17
CA GLN A 39 0.66 -15.94 -0.37
C GLN A 39 0.96 -15.11 0.89
N ILE A 40 2.24 -14.83 1.12
CA ILE A 40 2.66 -13.76 2.02
C ILE A 40 2.73 -12.48 1.18
N ASP A 41 2.01 -11.44 1.61
CA ASP A 41 2.07 -10.10 1.03
C ASP A 41 2.45 -9.10 2.13
N GLN A 42 3.73 -8.73 2.15
CA GLN A 42 4.18 -7.58 2.93
C GLN A 42 4.33 -6.38 2.00
N THR A 43 3.58 -5.33 2.32
CA THR A 43 3.51 -4.12 1.55
C THR A 43 3.78 -2.90 2.44
N VAL A 44 4.68 -2.04 1.97
CA VAL A 44 5.00 -0.76 2.59
C VAL A 44 4.54 0.37 1.68
N TRP A 45 3.83 1.35 2.24
CA TRP A 45 3.53 2.61 1.57
C TRP A 45 4.33 3.73 2.21
N HIS A 46 4.89 4.60 1.38
CA HIS A 46 5.26 5.94 1.79
C HIS A 46 4.36 6.94 1.07
N ILE A 47 3.50 7.60 1.82
CA ILE A 47 2.67 8.71 1.34
C ILE A 47 3.52 9.97 1.43
N SER A 48 4.18 10.31 0.33
CA SER A 48 5.08 11.47 0.25
C SER A 48 4.37 12.82 0.37
N ASN A 49 3.10 12.90 -0.01
CA ASN A 49 2.37 14.16 0.03
C ASN A 49 0.85 13.97 0.03
N TYR A 50 0.15 15.03 0.43
CA TYR A 50 -1.30 15.15 0.48
C TYR A 50 -1.74 16.53 -0.02
N LYS A 51 -2.81 16.59 -0.80
CA LYS A 51 -3.44 17.85 -1.21
C LYS A 51 -4.91 17.64 -1.54
N ASN A 52 -5.81 18.37 -0.85
CA ASN A 52 -7.23 18.48 -1.21
C ASN A 52 -7.96 17.13 -1.38
N GLY A 53 -7.72 16.16 -0.49
CA GLY A 53 -8.34 14.83 -0.55
C GLY A 53 -7.60 13.86 -1.46
N TYR A 54 -6.48 14.26 -2.06
CA TYR A 54 -5.61 13.39 -2.85
C TYR A 54 -4.31 13.14 -2.09
N PHE A 55 -3.80 11.93 -2.15
CA PHE A 55 -2.49 11.58 -1.61
C PHE A 55 -1.72 10.73 -2.60
N PHE A 56 -0.40 10.80 -2.54
CA PHE A 56 0.45 10.11 -3.49
C PHE A 56 1.84 9.83 -2.93
N GLY A 57 2.50 8.85 -3.53
CA GLY A 57 3.84 8.43 -3.15
C GLY A 57 4.20 7.12 -3.81
N VAL A 58 4.78 6.20 -3.03
CA VAL A 58 5.29 4.93 -3.53
C VAL A 58 4.85 3.78 -2.65
N SER A 59 4.64 2.63 -3.28
CA SER A 59 4.40 1.36 -2.63
C SER A 59 5.51 0.40 -3.00
N SER A 60 5.94 -0.39 -2.04
CA SER A 60 6.89 -1.48 -2.25
C SER A 60 6.31 -2.75 -1.63
N ALA A 61 6.21 -3.81 -2.42
CA ALA A 61 5.57 -5.05 -2.01
C ALA A 61 6.50 -6.25 -2.27
N ILE A 62 6.53 -7.19 -1.31
CA ILE A 62 7.05 -8.54 -1.50
C ILE A 62 5.85 -9.48 -1.42
N ILE A 63 5.56 -10.13 -2.54
CA ILE A 63 4.53 -11.17 -2.66
C ILE A 63 5.24 -12.47 -2.98
N ARG A 64 5.06 -13.50 -2.14
CA ARG A 64 5.73 -14.78 -2.31
C ARG A 64 4.94 -15.94 -1.73
N ASP A 65 5.24 -17.15 -2.23
CA ASP A 65 4.83 -18.38 -1.59
C ASP A 65 5.47 -18.47 -0.20
N PRO A 66 4.81 -19.07 0.81
CA PRO A 66 5.37 -19.22 2.15
C PRO A 66 6.75 -19.87 2.20
N ASP A 67 6.99 -20.81 1.28
CA ASP A 67 8.23 -21.59 1.15
C ASP A 67 9.28 -20.95 0.21
N ASP A 68 8.93 -19.88 -0.52
CA ASP A 68 9.86 -19.18 -1.41
C ASP A 68 10.76 -18.21 -0.62
N THR A 69 12.03 -18.16 -1.01
CA THR A 69 13.06 -17.28 -0.44
C THR A 69 13.33 -16.05 -1.31
N ASN A 70 12.68 -15.94 -2.47
CA ASN A 70 12.80 -14.79 -3.33
C ASN A 70 12.07 -13.58 -2.72
N ASN A 71 12.85 -12.66 -2.16
CA ASN A 71 12.32 -11.53 -1.38
C ASN A 71 12.58 -10.17 -2.03
N LYS A 72 12.61 -10.08 -3.37
CA LYS A 72 12.88 -8.80 -4.04
C LYS A 72 11.66 -7.88 -3.98
N PRO A 73 11.77 -6.67 -3.38
CA PRO A 73 10.66 -5.73 -3.36
C PRO A 73 10.32 -5.24 -4.77
N ARG A 74 9.02 -5.23 -5.09
CA ARG A 74 8.50 -4.62 -6.31
C ARG A 74 7.94 -3.24 -5.98
N GLN A 75 8.47 -2.23 -6.65
CA GLN A 75 8.05 -0.84 -6.46
C GLN A 75 7.04 -0.39 -7.52
N VAL A 76 6.07 0.39 -7.06
CA VAL A 76 5.04 1.02 -7.89
C VAL A 76 4.71 2.40 -7.30
N LYS A 77 4.20 3.29 -8.14
CA LYS A 77 3.66 4.57 -7.68
C LYS A 77 2.27 4.34 -7.09
N LEU A 78 1.93 5.04 -6.02
CA LEU A 78 0.58 5.05 -5.47
C LEU A 78 -0.04 6.43 -5.65
N VAL A 79 -1.30 6.45 -6.06
CA VAL A 79 -2.15 7.64 -6.10
C VAL A 79 -3.49 7.26 -5.51
N GLY A 80 -3.94 8.01 -4.52
CA GLY A 80 -5.19 7.75 -3.83
C GLY A 80 -6.02 9.00 -3.60
N THR A 81 -7.28 8.76 -3.26
CA THR A 81 -8.22 9.76 -2.79
C THR A 81 -8.78 9.32 -1.45
N VAL A 82 -9.08 10.30 -0.60
CA VAL A 82 -9.75 10.09 0.67
C VAL A 82 -10.84 11.14 0.85
N THR A 83 -12.05 10.70 1.16
CA THR A 83 -13.17 11.61 1.44
C THR A 83 -13.04 12.19 2.84
N ALA A 84 -13.74 13.29 3.15
CA ALA A 84 -13.76 13.84 4.50
C ALA A 84 -14.24 12.82 5.55
N GLY A 85 -15.08 11.86 5.13
CA GLY A 85 -15.57 10.76 5.95
C GLY A 85 -14.60 9.58 6.08
N GLY A 86 -13.42 9.64 5.45
CA GLY A 86 -12.37 8.62 5.55
C GLY A 86 -12.49 7.49 4.53
N GLN A 87 -13.41 7.53 3.57
CA GLN A 87 -13.45 6.50 2.50
C GLN A 87 -12.24 6.68 1.58
N VAL A 88 -11.57 5.58 1.28
CA VAL A 88 -10.31 5.57 0.53
C VAL A 88 -10.49 4.80 -0.78
N GLN A 89 -9.96 5.35 -1.85
CA GLN A 89 -9.67 4.63 -3.09
C GLN A 89 -8.20 4.86 -3.44
N ILE A 90 -7.45 3.79 -3.69
CA ILE A 90 -6.03 3.83 -4.09
C ILE A 90 -5.85 3.08 -5.41
N THR A 91 -4.96 3.60 -6.23
CA THR A 91 -4.46 2.94 -7.42
C THR A 91 -2.94 2.82 -7.36
N PHE A 92 -2.42 1.64 -7.71
CA PHE A 92 -0.98 1.42 -7.87
C PHE A 92 -0.62 1.27 -9.35
N ILE A 93 0.43 1.99 -9.76
CA ILE A 93 0.79 2.22 -11.15
C ILE A 93 2.27 1.88 -11.33
N GLY A 94 2.55 0.89 -12.18
CA GLY A 94 3.90 0.58 -12.63
C GLY A 94 4.41 1.53 -13.72
N ASP A 95 5.67 1.42 -14.09
CA ASP A 95 6.32 2.33 -15.05
C ASP A 95 6.00 2.04 -16.52
N ARG A 96 5.38 0.90 -16.86
CA ARG A 96 5.08 0.52 -18.24
C ARG A 96 3.64 0.86 -18.61
N LEU A 97 3.49 1.95 -19.35
CA LEU A 97 2.23 2.60 -19.78
C LEU A 97 1.14 1.73 -20.45
N VAL A 98 1.42 0.48 -20.86
CA VAL A 98 0.52 -0.24 -21.80
C VAL A 98 0.10 -1.63 -21.35
N ASN A 99 0.70 -2.23 -20.31
CA ASN A 99 0.34 -3.58 -19.84
C ASN A 99 0.47 -3.75 -18.32
N ASP A 100 0.76 -2.69 -17.57
CA ASP A 100 0.86 -2.81 -16.12
C ASP A 100 -0.54 -2.85 -15.50
N THR A 101 -0.79 -3.95 -14.77
CA THR A 101 -1.93 -4.13 -13.90
C THR A 101 -2.14 -2.87 -13.06
N VAL A 102 -3.25 -2.19 -13.31
CA VAL A 102 -3.79 -1.18 -12.39
C VAL A 102 -4.35 -1.95 -11.20
N ILE A 103 -3.62 -1.95 -10.10
CA ILE A 103 -4.12 -2.48 -8.82
C ILE A 103 -5.03 -1.40 -8.25
N THR A 104 -6.28 -1.73 -7.98
CA THR A 104 -7.21 -0.80 -7.32
C THR A 104 -7.60 -1.35 -5.96
N GLY A 105 -7.51 -0.50 -4.96
CA GLY A 105 -7.91 -0.77 -3.59
C GLY A 105 -9.04 0.17 -3.15
N PHE A 106 -9.95 -0.37 -2.36
CA PHE A 106 -11.02 0.39 -1.70
C PHE A 106 -10.94 0.14 -0.20
N GLY A 107 -11.25 1.15 0.59
CA GLY A 107 -11.16 1.01 2.03
C GLY A 107 -11.59 2.22 2.81
N HIS A 108 -11.12 2.28 4.05
CA HIS A 108 -11.43 3.36 4.97
C HIS A 108 -10.22 3.64 5.87
N ILE A 109 -9.93 4.93 6.12
CA ILE A 109 -8.99 5.34 7.15
C ILE A 109 -9.74 5.63 8.45
N THR A 110 -9.38 4.88 9.49
CA THR A 110 -10.01 4.95 10.82
C THR A 110 -8.97 4.79 11.93
N LYS A 111 -9.39 4.94 13.18
CA LYS A 111 -8.57 4.58 14.33
C LYS A 111 -8.92 3.17 14.81
N VAL A 112 -7.90 2.35 15.00
CA VAL A 112 -7.96 1.07 15.73
C VAL A 112 -7.00 1.21 16.91
N ASP A 113 -7.50 1.01 18.14
CA ASP A 113 -6.72 1.20 19.38
C ASP A 113 -5.93 2.53 19.43
N ASP A 114 -6.63 3.62 19.08
CA ASP A 114 -6.10 4.99 18.98
C ASP A 114 -5.03 5.25 17.90
N GLN A 115 -4.67 4.24 17.11
CA GLN A 115 -3.73 4.33 16.00
C GLN A 115 -4.46 4.46 14.66
N TRP A 116 -4.01 5.39 13.82
CA TRP A 116 -4.53 5.50 12.46
C TRP A 116 -4.21 4.23 11.68
N THR A 117 -5.20 3.75 10.93
CA THR A 117 -5.16 2.50 10.19
C THR A 117 -5.90 2.68 8.87
N PHE A 118 -5.29 2.26 7.77
CA PHE A 118 -6.01 2.04 6.52
C PHE A 118 -6.54 0.60 6.49
N GLN A 119 -7.86 0.43 6.49
CA GLN A 119 -8.51 -0.86 6.30
C GLN A 119 -8.86 -1.01 4.84
N MET A 120 -8.19 -1.93 4.13
CA MET A 120 -8.15 -1.94 2.67
C MET A 120 -8.49 -3.30 2.10
N GLN A 121 -9.20 -3.30 0.99
CA GLN A 121 -9.43 -4.45 0.11
C GLN A 121 -8.81 -4.14 -1.24
N MET A 122 -7.92 -5.00 -1.71
CA MET A 122 -7.15 -4.81 -2.93
C MET A 122 -7.23 -6.03 -3.83
N VAL A 123 -7.24 -5.80 -5.14
CA VAL A 123 -7.07 -6.84 -6.14
C VAL A 123 -5.97 -6.47 -7.12
N ALA A 124 -5.05 -7.40 -7.36
CA ALA A 124 -3.96 -7.25 -8.31
C ALA A 124 -3.93 -8.44 -9.27
N ALA A 125 -3.93 -8.19 -10.59
CA ALA A 125 -3.54 -9.21 -11.55
C ALA A 125 -2.01 -9.42 -11.54
N THR A 126 -1.59 -10.67 -11.34
CA THR A 126 -0.20 -11.14 -11.31
C THR A 126 0.00 -12.18 -12.42
N GLY A 127 0.33 -11.72 -13.62
CA GLY A 127 0.37 -12.59 -14.80
C GLY A 127 -1.02 -13.09 -15.16
N SER A 128 -1.24 -14.40 -15.13
CA SER A 128 -2.55 -15.04 -15.33
C SER A 128 -3.38 -15.21 -14.06
N ASN A 129 -2.85 -14.82 -12.90
CA ASN A 129 -3.47 -15.02 -11.60
C ASN A 129 -4.01 -13.70 -11.03
N TYR A 130 -4.85 -13.80 -10.01
CA TYR A 130 -5.40 -12.67 -9.28
C TYR A 130 -5.05 -12.81 -7.80
N LEU A 131 -4.46 -11.77 -7.22
CA LEU A 131 -4.20 -11.68 -5.79
C LEU A 131 -5.24 -10.78 -5.15
N PHE A 132 -5.92 -11.30 -4.14
CA PHE A 132 -6.87 -10.58 -3.29
C PHE A 132 -6.25 -10.39 -1.92
N HIS A 133 -6.22 -9.15 -1.45
CA HIS A 133 -5.63 -8.85 -0.16
C HIS A 133 -6.57 -7.96 0.65
N TRP A 134 -6.93 -8.43 1.83
CA TRP A 134 -7.58 -7.63 2.86
C TRP A 134 -6.55 -7.36 3.94
N ALA A 135 -6.31 -6.09 4.26
CA ALA A 135 -5.31 -5.74 5.26
C ALA A 135 -5.63 -4.45 6.00
N ASN A 136 -5.27 -4.43 7.29
CA ASN A 136 -5.03 -3.22 8.05
C ASN A 136 -3.58 -2.81 7.85
N MET A 137 -3.38 -1.62 7.28
CA MET A 137 -2.09 -0.98 7.23
C MET A 137 -1.96 -0.02 8.41
N MET A 138 -0.96 -0.24 9.27
CA MET A 138 -0.69 0.66 10.40
C MET A 138 0.45 1.61 10.08
N GLN A 139 0.39 2.80 10.67
CA GLN A 139 1.47 3.78 10.53
C GLN A 139 2.72 3.31 11.30
N THR A 140 3.90 3.55 10.72
CA THR A 140 5.21 3.32 11.36
C THR A 140 6.12 4.51 11.06
N LYS A 141 7.17 4.69 11.87
CA LYS A 141 8.21 5.71 11.69
C LYS A 141 9.53 5.27 12.31
N GLU A 142 10.59 6.01 12.02
CA GLU A 142 11.89 5.79 12.65
C GLU A 142 11.78 5.73 14.19
N GLY A 143 12.40 4.69 14.76
CA GLY A 143 12.33 4.37 16.19
C GLY A 143 11.25 3.35 16.57
N ASP A 144 10.28 3.07 15.69
CA ASP A 144 9.32 1.97 15.90
C ASP A 144 9.96 0.62 15.52
N PRO A 145 9.65 -0.49 16.21
CA PRO A 145 10.19 -1.81 15.86
C PRO A 145 9.89 -2.23 14.40
N SER A 146 8.72 -1.87 13.89
CA SER A 146 8.30 -2.14 12.50
C SER A 146 9.07 -1.35 11.46
N TRP A 147 9.77 -0.29 11.86
CA TRP A 147 10.63 0.48 10.96
C TRP A 147 11.87 -0.30 10.57
N ASP A 148 12.50 -0.93 11.56
CA ASP A 148 13.76 -1.65 11.39
C ASP A 148 13.55 -3.11 10.96
N ASN A 149 12.39 -3.71 11.29
CA ASN A 149 12.09 -5.09 10.96
C ASN A 149 10.59 -5.30 10.67
N LEU A 150 10.25 -5.42 9.39
CA LEU A 150 8.88 -5.64 8.94
C LEU A 150 8.44 -7.10 9.16
N PRO A 151 7.16 -7.35 9.44
CA PRO A 151 6.70 -8.71 9.63
C PRO A 151 6.61 -9.47 8.30
N GLY A 152 6.90 -10.77 8.32
CA GLY A 152 6.79 -11.67 7.16
C GLY A 152 7.95 -11.60 6.16
N VAL A 153 8.89 -10.67 6.35
CA VAL A 153 10.05 -10.44 5.49
C VAL A 153 11.26 -10.01 6.33
N ASP A 154 12.47 -10.24 5.84
CA ASP A 154 13.70 -9.79 6.50
C ASP A 154 14.15 -8.43 5.95
N TYR A 155 13.27 -7.42 6.05
CA TYR A 155 13.49 -6.08 5.51
C TYR A 155 13.06 -4.99 6.50
N SER A 156 13.80 -3.90 6.53
CA SER A 156 13.38 -2.62 7.10
C SER A 156 12.55 -1.80 6.11
N VAL A 157 11.86 -0.77 6.60
CA VAL A 157 11.12 0.19 5.75
C VAL A 157 12.06 0.91 4.76
N PRO A 158 13.23 1.45 5.15
CA PRO A 158 14.16 2.06 4.19
C PRO A 158 14.65 1.08 3.11
N GLU A 159 14.93 -0.18 3.46
CA GLU A 159 15.36 -1.19 2.49
C GLU A 159 14.25 -1.51 1.48
N MET A 160 13.00 -1.66 1.94
CA MET A 160 11.84 -1.85 1.06
C MET A 160 11.70 -0.71 0.04
N LEU A 161 11.97 0.52 0.46
CA LEU A 161 11.79 1.73 -0.35
C LEU A 161 13.04 2.13 -1.17
N THR A 162 14.12 1.35 -1.09
CA THR A 162 15.38 1.67 -1.76
C THR A 162 15.22 1.67 -3.28
N GLY A 163 15.48 2.82 -3.91
CA GLY A 163 15.35 3.00 -5.36
C GLY A 163 13.96 3.46 -5.84
N ALA A 164 13.03 3.74 -4.93
CA ALA A 164 11.68 4.15 -5.28
C ALA A 164 11.64 5.51 -6.01
N SER A 165 10.83 5.58 -7.06
CA SER A 165 10.61 6.80 -7.86
C SER A 165 9.29 7.46 -7.48
N TYR A 166 9.36 8.66 -6.92
CA TYR A 166 8.19 9.37 -6.38
C TYR A 166 7.44 10.17 -7.45
N PRO A 167 6.10 10.12 -7.46
CA PRO A 167 5.29 11.03 -8.26
C PRO A 167 5.48 12.47 -7.76
N HIS A 168 5.51 13.42 -8.69
CA HIS A 168 5.64 14.84 -8.40
C HIS A 168 4.75 15.64 -9.35
N PHE A 169 4.33 16.83 -8.92
CA PHE A 169 3.68 17.77 -9.83
C PHE A 169 4.70 18.35 -10.80
N SER A 170 4.37 18.39 -12.10
CA SER A 170 5.06 19.28 -13.02
C SER A 170 4.78 20.72 -12.59
N GLY A 171 5.81 21.48 -12.23
CA GLY A 171 5.70 22.67 -11.40
C GLY A 171 4.57 23.66 -11.72
N TYR A 172 3.81 24.03 -10.67
CA TYR A 172 3.54 25.41 -10.25
C TYR A 172 3.09 25.41 -8.78
N GLY A 173 3.85 26.14 -7.94
CA GLY A 173 3.33 26.80 -6.73
C GLY A 173 3.75 26.21 -5.38
N GLN A 174 4.40 27.06 -4.59
CA GLN A 174 4.52 27.04 -3.13
C GLN A 174 3.20 26.73 -2.42
#